data_AF-A0A7S1JPD1-F1
#
_entry.id   AF-A0A7S1JPD1-F1
#
_cell.length_a   1.000
_cell.length_b   1.000
_cell.length_c   1.000
_cell.angle_alpha   90.00
_cell.angle_beta   90.00
_cell.angle_gamma   90.00
#
_symmetry.space_group_name_H-M   'P 1'
#
loop_
_entity.id
_entity.type
_entity.pdbx_description
1 polymer ?
#
loop_
_entity_poly.entity_id
_entity_poly.type
_entity_poly.pdbx_seq_one_letter_code
_entity_poly.pdbx_strand_id
1 'polypeptide(L)'
;VPRKIEIPEDSQQVDVAGTEGVEKNMDERTAKVGIGGGAAALWLTIALPGPAADLSSCELWIKRDKLPDGYIDDSDFDDEEENGPMDEEGDGTLAHAEDFTCTELEVWHVTEEVNA
;
A
#
# COMPACT_ATOMS: atom_id res chain seq x y z
N VAL A 1 -12.93 8.50 -13.35
CA VAL A 1 -11.54 8.79 -13.74
C VAL A 1 -10.65 8.32 -12.62
N PRO A 2 -9.56 7.58 -12.89
CA PRO A 2 -8.62 7.18 -11.84
C PRO A 2 -8.12 8.41 -11.09
N ARG A 3 -8.09 8.35 -9.76
CA ARG A 3 -7.54 9.43 -8.94
C ARG A 3 -6.05 9.16 -8.77
N LYS A 4 -5.21 10.02 -9.33
CA LYS A 4 -3.76 9.97 -9.08
C LYS A 4 -3.50 10.40 -7.63
N ILE A 5 -2.74 9.60 -6.91
CA ILE A 5 -2.22 9.95 -5.58
C ILE A 5 -0.78 10.41 -5.81
N GLU A 6 -0.48 11.65 -5.43
CA GLU A 6 0.88 12.17 -5.53
C GLU A 6 1.71 11.58 -4.38
N ILE A 7 2.70 10.75 -4.72
CA ILE A 7 3.69 10.26 -3.77
C ILE A 7 4.90 11.19 -3.86
N PRO A 8 5.44 11.69 -2.73
CA PRO A 8 6.67 12.48 -2.71
C PRO A 8 7.79 11.80 -3.51
N GLU A 9 8.56 12.56 -4.29
CA GLU A 9 9.55 12.02 -5.23
C GLU A 9 10.60 11.12 -4.55
N ASP A 10 11.03 11.47 -3.34
CA ASP A 10 11.98 10.69 -2.53
C ASP A 10 11.40 9.36 -1.99
N SER A 11 10.08 9.24 -2.04
CA SER A 11 9.28 8.11 -1.56
C SER A 11 8.74 7.25 -2.71
N GLN A 12 9.03 7.61 -3.96
CA GLN A 12 8.66 6.83 -5.14
C GLN A 12 9.66 5.69 -5.37
N GLN A 13 9.49 4.60 -4.64
CA GLN A 13 10.35 3.43 -4.74
C GLN A 13 9.52 2.21 -5.17
N VAL A 14 10.19 1.26 -5.82
CA VAL A 14 9.60 -0.04 -6.16
C VAL A 14 10.60 -1.09 -5.74
N ASP A 15 10.24 -1.83 -4.70
CA ASP A 15 11.02 -2.95 -4.20
C ASP A 15 10.46 -4.24 -4.81
N VAL A 16 11.33 -5.07 -5.39
CA VAL A 16 10.94 -6.32 -6.03
C VAL A 16 11.79 -7.43 -5.48
N ALA A 17 11.14 -8.42 -4.86
CA ALA A 17 11.83 -9.57 -4.31
C ALA A 17 12.63 -10.29 -5.41
N GLY A 18 13.91 -10.53 -5.12
CA GLY A 18 14.77 -11.35 -5.97
C GLY A 18 14.33 -12.82 -6.01
N THR A 19 15.03 -13.65 -6.79
CA THR A 19 14.72 -15.09 -6.95
C THR A 19 14.77 -15.90 -5.67
N GLU A 20 15.45 -15.42 -4.62
CA GLU A 20 15.46 -16.05 -3.29
C GLU A 20 14.26 -15.63 -2.41
N GLY A 21 13.36 -14.82 -2.97
CA GLY A 21 11.93 -15.02 -2.79
C GLY A 21 11.23 -14.10 -1.81
N VAL A 22 11.90 -13.11 -1.21
CA VAL A 22 11.23 -12.19 -0.27
C VAL A 22 11.97 -10.89 0.00
N GLU A 23 11.27 -9.77 -0.14
CA GLU A 23 11.60 -8.53 0.57
C GLU A 23 11.23 -8.69 2.04
N LYS A 24 12.12 -8.28 2.95
CA LYS A 24 11.91 -8.41 4.40
C LYS A 24 11.89 -7.03 5.04
N ASN A 25 10.79 -6.68 5.69
CA ASN A 25 10.78 -5.56 6.63
C ASN A 25 11.24 -6.04 8.03
N MET A 26 11.41 -5.09 8.96
CA MET A 26 11.81 -5.30 10.35
C MET A 26 10.91 -6.29 11.11
N ASP A 27 9.66 -6.48 10.68
CA ASP A 27 8.65 -7.32 11.35
C ASP A 27 8.44 -8.69 10.69
N GLU A 28 9.42 -9.18 9.93
CA GLU A 28 9.33 -10.45 9.18
C GLU A 28 8.20 -10.49 8.12
N ARG A 29 7.59 -9.34 7.84
CA ARG A 29 6.67 -9.11 6.72
C ARG A 29 7.40 -9.37 5.41
N THR A 30 6.71 -10.07 4.53
CA THR A 30 7.27 -10.60 3.30
C THR A 30 6.38 -10.28 2.11
N ALA A 31 6.91 -9.63 1.08
CA ALA A 31 6.17 -9.35 -0.15
C ALA A 31 7.02 -9.63 -1.40
N LYS A 32 6.36 -9.78 -2.56
CA LYS A 32 7.06 -9.90 -3.85
C LYS A 32 7.27 -8.56 -4.52
N VAL A 33 6.35 -7.62 -4.30
CA VAL A 33 6.44 -6.25 -4.81
C VAL A 33 5.97 -5.29 -3.73
N GLY A 34 6.80 -4.29 -3.42
CA GLY A 34 6.42 -3.10 -2.66
C GLY A 34 6.46 -1.88 -3.57
N ILE A 35 5.44 -1.03 -3.52
CA ILE A 35 5.37 0.22 -4.28
C ILE A 35 5.17 1.36 -3.28
N GLY A 36 6.05 2.35 -3.30
CA GLY A 36 6.07 3.46 -2.36
C GLY A 36 7.19 3.31 -1.33
N GLY A 37 6.93 3.73 -0.09
CA GLY A 37 7.88 3.71 1.02
C GLY A 37 7.77 4.95 1.91
N GLY A 38 7.95 4.79 3.23
CA GLY A 38 7.93 5.88 4.22
C GLY A 38 6.54 6.48 4.49
N ALA A 39 5.97 7.16 3.50
CA ALA A 39 4.72 7.94 3.59
C ALA A 39 3.46 7.14 3.23
N ALA A 40 3.60 6.14 2.36
CA ALA A 40 2.55 5.22 1.93
C ALA A 40 3.22 4.03 1.25
N ALA A 41 2.65 2.83 1.37
CA ALA A 41 3.12 1.69 0.61
C ALA A 41 2.00 0.72 0.24
N LEU A 42 2.06 0.25 -1.01
CA LEU A 42 1.28 -0.89 -1.49
C LEU A 42 2.19 -2.12 -1.54
N TRP A 43 1.86 -3.11 -0.72
CA TRP A 43 2.54 -4.39 -0.66
C TRP A 43 1.68 -5.43 -1.37
N LEU A 44 2.24 -6.04 -2.42
CA LEU A 44 1.58 -7.11 -3.15
C LEU A 44 2.15 -8.45 -2.69
N THR A 45 1.24 -9.39 -2.47
CA THR A 45 1.53 -10.76 -2.04
C THR A 45 2.19 -10.83 -0.66
N ILE A 46 1.62 -10.12 0.32
CA ILE A 46 2.13 -10.08 1.69
C ILE A 46 1.98 -11.44 2.39
N ALA A 47 2.87 -11.77 3.33
CA ALA A 47 2.71 -12.85 4.29
C ALA A 47 3.29 -12.48 5.66
N LEU A 48 2.60 -12.92 6.72
CA LEU A 48 2.85 -12.58 8.13
C LEU A 48 2.74 -13.82 9.04
N PRO A 49 3.87 -14.32 9.58
CA PRO A 49 5.09 -14.63 8.85
C PRO A 49 4.90 -15.83 7.91
N GLY A 50 5.59 -15.88 6.77
CA GLY A 50 5.48 -17.02 5.86
C GLY A 50 6.13 -16.78 4.50
N PRO A 51 6.05 -17.75 3.56
CA PRO A 51 6.39 -17.49 2.17
C PRO A 51 5.41 -16.47 1.59
N ALA A 52 5.91 -15.49 0.83
CA ALA A 52 5.08 -14.49 0.17
C ALA A 52 3.92 -15.14 -0.60
N ALA A 53 2.70 -14.66 -0.34
CA ALA A 53 1.45 -15.24 -0.83
C ALA A 53 1.29 -15.08 -2.36
N ASP A 54 0.09 -15.31 -2.87
CA ASP A 54 -0.30 -14.81 -4.19
C ASP A 54 -1.03 -13.45 -4.03
N LEU A 55 -1.63 -12.93 -5.10
CA LEU A 55 -2.35 -11.65 -5.06
C LEU A 55 -3.62 -11.67 -4.19
N SER A 56 -3.96 -12.81 -3.56
CA SER A 56 -5.04 -12.86 -2.57
C SER A 56 -4.68 -12.21 -1.23
N SER A 57 -3.42 -11.82 -1.02
CA SER A 57 -2.99 -11.10 0.16
C SER A 57 -2.17 -9.89 -0.25
N CYS A 58 -2.74 -8.71 -0.10
CA CYS A 58 -2.10 -7.43 -0.34
C CYS A 58 -2.36 -6.52 0.85
N GLU A 59 -1.51 -5.51 1.02
CA GLU A 59 -1.65 -4.51 2.06
C GLU A 59 -1.45 -3.11 1.47
N LEU A 60 -2.27 -2.15 1.89
CA LEU A 60 -2.12 -0.74 1.56
C LEU A 60 -2.29 0.11 2.83
N TRP A 61 -1.20 0.73 3.24
CA TRP A 61 -1.18 1.71 4.33
C TRP A 61 -0.64 3.06 3.84
N ILE A 62 -1.11 4.13 4.47
CA ILE A 62 -0.82 5.53 4.15
C ILE A 62 -0.75 6.31 5.47
N LYS A 63 0.33 7.04 5.69
CA LYS A 63 0.47 7.89 6.89
C LYS A 63 -0.70 8.88 6.98
N ARG A 64 -1.22 9.11 8.19
CA ARG A 64 -2.34 10.03 8.46
C ARG A 64 -2.23 11.37 7.73
N ASP A 65 -1.07 12.00 7.80
CA ASP A 65 -0.82 13.33 7.23
C ASP A 65 -0.69 13.34 5.69
N LYS A 66 -0.80 12.16 5.06
CA LYS A 66 -0.74 11.95 3.61
C LYS A 66 -2.09 11.49 3.04
N LEU A 67 -3.04 11.13 3.89
CA LEU A 67 -4.41 10.85 3.46
C LEU A 67 -5.04 12.12 2.88
N PRO A 68 -5.86 12.00 1.82
CA PRO A 68 -6.62 13.14 1.31
C PRO A 68 -7.58 13.67 2.37
N ASP A 69 -7.71 15.00 2.47
CA ASP A 69 -8.68 15.64 3.36
C ASP A 69 -10.10 15.07 3.20
N GLY A 70 -10.74 14.75 4.33
CA GLY A 70 -12.11 14.22 4.38
C GLY A 70 -12.25 12.78 3.89
N TYR A 71 -11.14 12.06 3.69
CA TYR A 71 -11.18 10.65 3.37
C TYR A 71 -11.48 9.78 4.61
N ILE A 72 -10.95 10.15 5.76
CA ILE A 72 -11.25 9.60 7.09
C ILE A 72 -11.61 10.78 7.99
N ASP A 73 -12.66 10.65 8.82
CA ASP A 73 -13.04 11.71 9.77
C ASP A 73 -12.01 11.76 10.90
N ASP A 74 -11.68 12.95 11.40
CA ASP A 74 -10.83 13.09 12.59
C ASP A 74 -11.43 12.37 13.81
N SER A 75 -12.76 12.14 13.84
CA SER A 75 -13.42 11.32 14.86
C SER A 75 -13.14 9.82 14.75
N ASP A 76 -12.81 9.33 13.55
CA ASP A 76 -12.54 7.91 13.33
C ASP A 76 -11.15 7.50 13.87
N PHE A 77 -10.34 8.46 14.34
CA PHE A 77 -9.03 8.20 14.95
C PHE A 77 -9.09 7.89 16.45
N ASP A 78 -10.25 8.09 17.09
CA ASP A 78 -10.44 7.78 18.52
C ASP A 78 -11.19 6.44 18.73
N ASP A 79 -11.69 5.81 17.66
CA ASP A 79 -12.32 4.49 17.74
C ASP A 79 -11.27 3.39 17.60
N GLU A 80 -10.88 2.77 18.73
CA GLU A 80 -10.17 1.48 18.82
C GLU A 80 -11.05 0.32 18.28
N GLU A 81 -11.82 0.52 17.21
CA GLU A 81 -12.45 -0.59 16.53
C GLU A 81 -11.35 -1.40 15.83
N GLU A 82 -11.31 -2.70 16.13
CA GLU A 82 -10.39 -3.71 15.58
C GLU A 82 -10.37 -3.77 14.03
N ASN A 83 -11.24 -3.01 13.36
CA ASN A 83 -11.33 -2.86 11.90
C ASN A 83 -11.68 -1.42 11.47
N GLY A 84 -11.30 -0.43 12.28
CA GLY A 84 -11.43 0.98 11.93
C GLY A 84 -10.63 1.33 10.66
N PRO A 85 -10.80 2.53 10.09
CA PRO A 85 -10.09 2.91 8.87
C PRO A 85 -8.58 3.11 9.05
N MET A 86 -8.06 2.87 10.26
CA MET A 86 -6.70 3.09 10.71
C MET A 86 -6.15 1.85 11.40
N ASP A 87 -4.84 1.62 11.28
CA ASP A 87 -4.11 0.56 11.96
C ASP A 87 -3.62 0.99 13.37
N GLU A 88 -2.97 0.06 14.08
CA GLU A 88 -2.40 0.31 15.41
C GLU A 88 -1.28 1.37 15.42
N GLU A 89 -0.67 1.64 14.26
CA GLU A 89 0.35 2.66 14.06
C GLU A 89 -0.24 4.05 13.72
N GLY A 90 -1.55 4.15 13.53
CA GLY A 90 -2.23 5.37 13.12
C GLY A 90 -1.99 5.71 11.65
N ASP A 91 -1.80 4.70 10.81
CA ASP A 91 -1.83 4.80 9.35
C ASP A 91 -3.20 4.36 8.84
N GLY A 92 -3.69 4.98 7.77
CA GLY A 92 -4.99 4.64 7.18
C GLY A 92 -4.83 4.03 5.80
N THR A 93 -5.95 3.69 5.16
CA THR A 93 -5.95 3.05 3.85
C THR A 93 -6.91 3.70 2.87
N LEU A 94 -6.55 3.77 1.58
CA LEU A 94 -7.49 4.12 0.51
C LEU A 94 -8.24 2.90 -0.05
N ALA A 95 -7.91 1.70 0.43
CA ALA A 95 -8.61 0.47 0.08
C ALA A 95 -9.86 0.30 0.96
N HIS A 96 -10.61 -0.79 0.73
CA HIS A 96 -11.75 -1.14 1.59
C HIS A 96 -11.29 -1.57 3.00
N ALA A 97 -10.11 -2.16 3.09
CA ALA A 97 -9.42 -2.58 4.29
C ALA A 97 -7.91 -2.51 4.03
N GLU A 98 -7.12 -2.35 5.09
CA GLU A 98 -5.66 -2.28 4.99
C GLU A 98 -5.11 -3.53 4.30
N ASP A 99 -5.48 -4.70 4.83
CA ASP A 99 -5.29 -6.01 4.20
C ASP A 99 -6.46 -6.34 3.25
N PHE A 100 -6.14 -6.73 2.02
CA PHE A 100 -7.16 -7.03 1.02
C PHE A 100 -6.75 -8.09 -0.02
N THR A 101 -7.78 -8.69 -0.62
CA THR A 101 -7.66 -9.61 -1.76
C THR A 101 -7.70 -8.81 -3.06
N CYS A 102 -6.65 -8.87 -3.86
CA CYS A 102 -6.63 -8.30 -5.20
C CYS A 102 -7.18 -9.31 -6.22
N THR A 103 -8.40 -9.07 -6.74
CA THR A 103 -9.00 -9.95 -7.75
C THR A 103 -8.49 -9.71 -9.17
N GLU A 104 -8.08 -8.48 -9.45
CA GLU A 104 -7.58 -8.04 -10.76
C GLU A 104 -6.54 -6.94 -10.57
N LEU A 105 -5.42 -7.04 -11.29
CA LEU A 105 -4.34 -6.04 -11.29
C LEU A 105 -3.98 -5.70 -12.74
N GLU A 106 -4.04 -4.42 -13.06
CA GLU A 106 -3.61 -3.89 -14.35
C GLU A 106 -2.42 -2.96 -14.16
N VAL A 107 -1.37 -3.15 -14.94
CA VAL A 107 -0.20 -2.27 -14.96
C VAL A 107 -0.17 -1.53 -16.30
N TRP A 108 -0.31 -0.22 -16.24
CA TRP A 108 -0.36 0.64 -17.41
C TRP A 108 0.97 1.36 -17.58
N HIS A 109 1.62 1.18 -18.74
CA HIS A 109 2.72 2.05 -19.15
C HIS A 109 2.14 3.28 -19.83
N VAL A 110 2.05 4.38 -19.09
CA VAL A 110 1.60 5.67 -19.64
C VAL A 110 2.79 6.33 -20.33
N THR A 111 2.68 6.51 -21.65
CA THR A 111 3.64 7.29 -22.42
C THR A 111 3.00 8.64 -22.75
N GLU A 112 3.74 9.73 -22.59
CA GLU A 112 3.33 11.00 -23.17
C GLU A 112 3.50 10.88 -24.69
N GLU A 113 2.41 10.95 -25.45
CA GLU A 113 2.52 11.28 -26.87
C GLU A 113 3.05 12.71 -26.97
N VAL A 114 4.35 12.83 -27.20
CA VAL A 114 4.98 14.08 -27.58
C VAL A 114 4.47 14.38 -28.99
N ASN A 115 3.40 15.18 -29.08
CA ASN A 115 2.92 15.71 -30.36
C ASN A 115 4.04 16.60 -30.93
N ALA A 116 4.78 16.06 -31.91
CA ALA A 116 5.83 16.74 -32.65
C ALA A 116 5.27 17.74 -33.67
#